data_AF-A0A5P1EHG6-F1
#
_entry.id   AF-A0A5P1EHG6-F1
#
_cell.length_a   1.000
_cell.length_b   1.000
_cell.length_c   1.000
_cell.angle_alpha   90.00
_cell.angle_beta   90.00
_cell.angle_gamma   90.00
#
_symmetry.space_group_name_H-M   'P 1'
#
loop_
_entity.id
_entity.type
_entity.pdbx_description
1 polymer ?
#
loop_
_entity_poly.entity_id
_entity_poly.type
_entity_poly.pdbx_seq_one_letter_code
_entity_poly.pdbx_strand_id
1 'polypeptide(L)'
;MLARVVRLMRNKETNELVAMKYIERGRKAINCVDVDVALRQCVPYITGQAPNPAKGCCDGIGHIKSIATTKADRQAACGCMKAAASHLPGIVDSAVTALPAKCNVPLPYPISASVDCSK
;
A
#
# COMPACT_ATOMS: atom_id res chain seq x y z
N MET A 1 -2.07 14.10 -11.21
CA MET A 1 -1.48 14.95 -12.28
C MET A 1 -0.50 14.10 -13.07
N LEU A 2 -0.60 14.09 -14.39
CA LEU A 2 0.36 13.40 -15.26
C LEU A 2 1.48 14.38 -15.62
N ALA A 3 2.73 14.07 -15.27
CA ALA A 3 3.87 14.87 -15.70
C ALA A 3 4.34 14.35 -17.06
N ARG A 4 4.56 15.24 -18.03
CA ARG A 4 5.19 14.87 -19.30
C ARG A 4 6.69 15.03 -19.13
N VAL A 5 7.40 13.91 -19.05
CA VAL A 5 8.86 13.91 -18.94
C VAL A 5 9.46 13.52 -20.29
N VAL A 6 10.45 14.29 -20.70
CA VAL A 6 11.26 14.03 -21.89
C VAL A 6 12.63 13.58 -21.41
N ARG A 7 13.06 12.39 -21.83
CA ARG A 7 14.41 11.88 -21.56
C ARG A 7 15.14 11.65 -22.87
N LEU A 8 16.37 12.14 -22.95
CA LEU A 8 17.28 11.84 -24.04
C LEU A 8 17.90 10.47 -23.81
N MET A 9 17.62 9.54 -24.71
CA MET A 9 18.19 8.20 -24.72
C MET A 9 19.08 8.08 -25.95
N ARG A 10 20.26 7.46 -25.82
CA ARG A 10 21.14 7.22 -26.95
C ARG A 10 20.77 5.88 -27.60
N ASN A 11 20.40 5.90 -28.87
CA ASN A 11 20.14 4.70 -29.65
C ASN A 11 21.43 3.87 -29.71
N LYS A 12 21.38 2.59 -29.33
CA LYS A 12 22.55 1.71 -29.30
C LYS A 12 23.01 1.28 -30.70
N GLU A 13 22.14 1.32 -31.69
CA GLU A 13 22.42 0.90 -33.06
C GLU A 13 22.92 2.07 -33.92
N THR A 14 22.30 3.24 -33.78
CA THR A 14 22.63 4.43 -34.60
C THR A 14 23.48 5.47 -33.89
N ASN A 15 23.73 5.32 -32.57
CA ASN A 15 24.43 6.29 -31.71
C ASN A 15 23.76 7.68 -31.62
N GLU A 16 22.54 7.82 -32.15
CA GLU A 16 21.78 9.07 -32.14
C GLU A 16 21.12 9.32 -30.79
N LEU A 17 20.95 10.60 -30.44
CA LEU A 17 20.16 11.03 -29.29
C LEU A 17 18.69 11.09 -29.68
N VAL A 18 17.87 10.22 -29.10
CA VAL A 18 16.43 10.18 -29.31
C VAL A 18 15.73 10.74 -28.08
N ALA A 19 14.81 11.68 -28.28
CA ALA A 19 13.96 12.19 -27.22
C ALA A 19 12.72 11.30 -27.07
N MET A 20 12.67 10.48 -26.02
CA MET A 20 11.44 9.73 -25.72
C MET A 20 10.54 10.55 -24.80
N LYS A 21 9.29 10.68 -25.23
CA LYS A 21 8.23 11.37 -24.50
C LYS A 21 7.40 10.33 -23.77
N TYR A 22 7.49 10.32 -22.45
CA TYR A 22 6.68 9.43 -21.63
C TYR A 22 5.74 10.22 -20.74
N ILE A 23 4.61 9.60 -20.44
CA ILE A 23 3.70 10.07 -19.41
C ILE A 23 4.19 9.46 -18.10
N GLU A 24 4.83 10.25 -17.26
CA GLU A 24 4.99 9.90 -15.85
C GLU A 24 3.58 9.94 -15.25
N ARG A 25 3.09 8.78 -14.80
CA ARG A 25 2.01 8.77 -13.81
C ARG A 25 2.56 9.48 -12.58
N GLY A 26 2.31 10.78 -12.45
CA GLY A 26 2.69 11.52 -11.27
C GLY A 26 2.15 10.77 -10.06
N ARG A 27 3.03 10.40 -9.13
CA ARG A 27 2.63 9.61 -7.96
C ARG A 27 1.47 10.33 -7.28
N LYS A 28 0.32 9.66 -7.20
CA LYS A 28 -0.73 10.09 -6.29
C LYS A 28 -0.18 9.78 -4.90
N ALA A 29 0.02 10.81 -4.09
CA ALA A 29 0.35 10.62 -2.69
C ALA A 29 -0.69 9.68 -2.05
N ILE A 30 -0.25 8.83 -1.12
CA ILE A 30 -1.16 7.95 -0.39
C ILE A 30 -2.24 8.79 0.28
N ASN A 31 -3.50 8.44 0.02
CA ASN A 31 -4.68 9.08 0.60
C ASN A 31 -5.30 8.13 1.63
N CYS A 32 -5.48 8.60 2.87
CA CYS A 32 -6.03 7.75 3.94
C CYS A 32 -7.47 7.31 3.67
N VAL A 33 -8.28 8.11 2.95
CA VAL A 33 -9.64 7.68 2.56
C VAL A 33 -9.59 6.46 1.63
N ASP A 34 -8.62 6.43 0.70
CA ASP A 34 -8.44 5.29 -0.21
C ASP A 34 -7.96 4.04 0.56
N VAL A 35 -7.12 4.23 1.60
CA VAL A 35 -6.66 3.16 2.51
C VAL A 35 -7.82 2.59 3.34
N ASP A 36 -8.65 3.45 3.93
CA ASP A 36 -9.81 3.03 4.75
C ASP A 36 -10.80 2.22 3.92
N VAL A 37 -11.08 2.67 2.69
CA VAL A 37 -11.96 1.94 1.76
C VAL A 37 -11.38 0.58 1.41
N ALA A 38 -10.07 0.50 1.13
CA ALA A 38 -9.40 -0.75 0.82
C ALA A 38 -9.41 -1.75 1.98
N LEU A 39 -9.38 -1.28 3.23
CA LEU A 39 -9.31 -2.12 4.43
C LEU A 39 -10.66 -2.41 5.08
N ARG A 40 -11.76 -1.81 4.61
CA ARG A 40 -13.09 -1.98 5.22
C ARG A 40 -13.50 -3.44 5.39
N GLN A 41 -13.19 -4.29 4.41
CA GLN A 41 -13.52 -5.72 4.45
C GLN A 41 -12.61 -6.55 5.36
N CYS A 42 -11.56 -5.97 5.91
CA CYS A 42 -10.69 -6.64 6.88
C CYS A 42 -11.28 -6.65 8.29
N VAL A 43 -12.19 -5.72 8.60
CA VAL A 43 -12.72 -5.49 9.96
C VAL A 43 -13.19 -6.78 10.62
N PRO A 44 -14.07 -7.61 10.03
CA PRO A 44 -14.56 -8.81 10.71
C PRO A 44 -13.44 -9.78 11.11
N TYR A 45 -12.38 -9.90 10.31
CA TYR A 45 -11.26 -10.77 10.63
C TYR A 45 -10.37 -10.18 11.73
N ILE A 46 -9.99 -8.90 11.61
CA ILE A 46 -9.08 -8.26 12.57
C ILE A 46 -9.75 -8.02 13.94
N THR A 47 -11.07 -8.09 14.04
CA THR A 47 -11.82 -8.06 15.31
C THR A 47 -12.29 -9.44 15.78
N GLY A 48 -11.81 -10.53 15.15
CA GLY A 48 -12.14 -11.90 15.55
C GLY A 48 -13.58 -12.36 15.27
N GLN A 49 -14.37 -11.59 14.51
CA GLN A 49 -15.72 -11.94 14.10
C GLN A 49 -15.75 -12.93 12.92
N ALA A 50 -14.64 -13.05 12.18
CA ALA A 50 -14.48 -14.00 11.09
C ALA A 50 -13.16 -14.78 11.22
N PRO A 51 -13.14 -16.10 10.94
CA PRO A 51 -11.94 -16.91 11.08
C PRO A 51 -10.91 -16.70 9.96
N ASN A 52 -11.32 -16.11 8.82
CA ASN A 52 -10.46 -15.84 7.68
C ASN A 52 -10.76 -14.45 7.09
N PRO A 53 -9.77 -13.78 6.48
CA PRO A 53 -9.99 -12.52 5.79
C PRO A 53 -10.87 -12.72 4.55
N ALA A 54 -11.76 -11.76 4.29
CA ALA A 54 -12.54 -11.72 3.06
C ALA A 54 -11.61 -11.50 1.85
N LYS A 55 -12.01 -11.98 0.66
CA LYS A 55 -11.22 -11.77 -0.56
C LYS A 55 -10.88 -10.29 -0.79
N GLY A 56 -11.86 -9.40 -0.65
CA GLY A 56 -11.61 -7.97 -0.86
C GLY A 56 -10.75 -7.31 0.23
N CYS A 57 -10.63 -7.91 1.42
CA CYS A 57 -9.60 -7.51 2.38
C CYS A 57 -8.20 -7.77 1.81
N CYS A 58 -7.97 -8.99 1.31
CA CYS A 58 -6.68 -9.35 0.72
C CYS A 58 -6.37 -8.55 -0.55
N ASP A 59 -7.39 -8.31 -1.39
CA ASP A 59 -7.25 -7.44 -2.56
C ASP A 59 -6.87 -6.01 -2.15
N GLY A 60 -7.46 -5.47 -1.08
CA GLY A 60 -7.14 -4.17 -0.52
C GLY A 60 -5.70 -4.04 -0.02
N ILE A 61 -5.21 -5.04 0.73
CA ILE A 61 -3.82 -5.09 1.19
C ILE A 61 -2.85 -5.18 0.01
N GLY A 62 -3.17 -6.03 -0.97
CA GLY A 62 -2.41 -6.14 -2.21
C GLY A 62 -2.35 -4.80 -2.97
N HIS A 63 -3.47 -4.09 -3.03
CA HIS A 63 -3.54 -2.76 -3.63
C HIS A 63 -2.65 -1.76 -2.90
N ILE A 64 -2.75 -1.66 -1.56
CA ILE A 64 -1.91 -0.76 -0.76
C ILE A 64 -0.42 -1.06 -0.98
N LYS A 65 -0.03 -2.34 -0.97
CA LYS A 65 1.36 -2.76 -1.28
C LYS A 65 1.80 -2.30 -2.67
N SER A 66 0.93 -2.39 -3.67
CA SER A 66 1.24 -2.02 -5.05
C SER A 66 1.48 -0.52 -5.24
N ILE A 67 0.83 0.33 -4.44
CA ILE A 67 0.97 1.79 -4.51
C ILE A 67 2.03 2.33 -3.53
N ALA A 68 2.29 1.64 -2.42
CA ALA A 68 3.26 2.02 -1.40
C ALA A 68 4.71 1.61 -1.77
N THR A 69 5.20 2.10 -2.91
CA THR A 69 6.47 1.63 -3.50
C THR A 69 7.71 2.31 -2.89
N THR A 70 7.58 3.54 -2.38
CA THR A 70 8.70 4.26 -1.74
C THR A 70 8.61 4.28 -0.23
N LYS A 71 9.72 4.65 0.44
CA LYS A 71 9.73 4.81 1.90
C LYS A 71 8.67 5.80 2.36
N ALA A 72 8.57 6.96 1.71
CA ALA A 72 7.57 7.96 2.02
C ALA A 72 6.13 7.42 1.86
N ASP A 73 5.85 6.68 0.78
CA ASP A 73 4.52 6.10 0.57
C ASP A 73 4.21 5.03 1.63
N ARG A 74 5.19 4.21 2.02
CA ARG A 74 5.03 3.21 3.10
C ARG A 74 4.74 3.86 4.45
N GLN A 75 5.46 4.92 4.79
CA GLN A 75 5.24 5.68 6.02
C GLN A 75 3.85 6.33 6.03
N ALA A 76 3.42 6.91 4.90
CA ALA A 76 2.09 7.47 4.75
C ALA A 76 0.99 6.41 4.87
N ALA A 77 1.12 5.28 4.16
CA ALA A 77 0.19 4.16 4.26
C ALA A 77 0.11 3.61 5.69
N CYS A 78 1.26 3.46 6.36
CA CYS A 78 1.33 3.05 7.76
C CYS A 78 0.54 4.02 8.66
N GLY A 79 0.77 5.33 8.51
CA GLY A 79 0.06 6.34 9.28
C GLY A 79 -1.46 6.27 9.10
N CYS A 80 -1.92 6.09 7.85
CA CYS A 80 -3.35 5.89 7.55
C CYS A 80 -3.91 4.63 8.21
N MET A 81 -3.22 3.48 8.08
CA MET A 81 -3.66 2.21 8.69
C MET A 81 -3.73 2.31 10.22
N LYS A 82 -2.77 3.00 10.84
CA LYS A 82 -2.75 3.25 12.28
C LYS A 82 -3.93 4.11 12.72
N ALA A 83 -4.22 5.19 11.99
CA ALA A 83 -5.39 6.04 12.26
C ALA A 83 -6.70 5.25 12.13
N ALA A 84 -6.84 4.45 11.07
CA ALA A 84 -7.99 3.57 10.87
C ALA A 84 -8.18 2.60 12.03
N ALA A 85 -7.09 1.95 12.47
CA ALA A 85 -7.11 1.01 13.58
C ALA A 85 -7.51 1.67 14.90
N SER A 86 -7.10 2.92 15.13
CA SER A 86 -7.43 3.65 16.37
C SER A 86 -8.94 3.91 16.56
N HIS A 87 -9.72 3.88 15.48
CA HIS A 87 -11.17 4.06 15.51
C HIS A 87 -11.95 2.74 15.68
N LEU A 88 -11.26 1.59 15.69
CA LEU A 88 -11.89 0.28 15.78
C LEU A 88 -11.66 -0.34 17.16
N PRO A 89 -12.72 -0.44 18.00
CA PRO A 89 -12.61 -1.17 19.25
C PRO A 89 -12.47 -2.68 18.99
N GLY A 90 -11.74 -3.37 19.85
CA GLY A 90 -11.65 -4.83 19.83
C GLY A 90 -10.78 -5.43 18.73
N ILE A 91 -9.81 -4.67 18.19
CA ILE A 91 -8.77 -5.25 17.33
C ILE A 91 -7.99 -6.33 18.07
N VAL A 92 -7.80 -7.46 17.39
CA VAL A 92 -6.97 -8.58 17.83
C VAL A 92 -5.62 -8.48 17.13
N ASP A 93 -4.58 -8.09 17.86
CA ASP A 93 -3.23 -7.86 17.31
C ASP A 93 -2.63 -9.09 16.60
N SER A 94 -2.93 -10.30 17.08
CA SER A 94 -2.48 -11.53 16.43
C SER A 94 -3.14 -11.74 15.07
N ALA A 95 -4.41 -11.33 14.90
CA ALA A 95 -5.09 -11.38 13.61
C ALA A 95 -4.48 -10.37 12.63
N VAL A 96 -4.21 -9.14 13.07
CA VAL A 96 -3.53 -8.12 12.25
C VAL A 96 -2.14 -8.61 11.80
N THR A 97 -1.38 -9.21 12.71
CA THR A 97 -0.03 -9.72 12.42
C THR A 97 -0.06 -10.92 11.46
N ALA A 98 -1.07 -11.78 11.54
CA ALA A 98 -1.24 -12.94 10.66
C ALA A 98 -1.78 -12.58 9.26
N LEU A 99 -2.38 -11.40 9.12
CA LEU A 99 -3.12 -10.99 7.92
C LEU A 99 -2.27 -11.00 6.62
N PRO A 100 -1.02 -10.49 6.59
CA PRO A 100 -0.19 -10.53 5.37
C PRO A 100 0.07 -11.96 4.88
N ALA A 101 0.34 -12.89 5.81
CA ALA A 101 0.57 -14.30 5.47
C ALA A 101 -0.73 -14.97 4.99
N LYS A 102 -1.86 -14.72 5.66
CA LYS A 102 -3.18 -15.23 5.28
C LYS A 102 -3.63 -14.74 3.90
N CYS A 103 -3.25 -13.52 3.53
CA CYS A 103 -3.56 -12.94 2.22
C CYS A 103 -2.52 -13.25 1.14
N ASN A 104 -1.43 -13.97 1.46
CA ASN A 104 -0.30 -14.19 0.56
C ASN A 104 0.30 -12.88 0.01
N VAL A 105 0.34 -11.84 0.84
CA VAL A 105 0.92 -10.53 0.53
C VAL A 105 2.08 -10.29 1.49
N PRO A 106 3.25 -10.93 1.30
CA PRO A 106 4.38 -10.76 2.21
C PRO A 106 4.84 -9.30 2.18
N LEU A 107 4.96 -8.70 3.37
CA LEU A 107 5.47 -7.35 3.54
C LEU A 107 6.87 -7.43 4.16
N PRO A 108 7.79 -6.52 3.78
CA PRO A 108 9.14 -6.50 4.35
C PRO A 108 9.19 -5.93 5.77
N TYR A 109 8.05 -5.64 6.39
CA TYR A 109 7.91 -5.09 7.73
C TYR A 109 6.64 -5.65 8.41
N PRO A 110 6.64 -5.75 9.75
CA PRO A 110 5.47 -6.21 10.50
C PRO A 110 4.34 -5.16 10.46
N ILE A 111 3.09 -5.62 10.48
CA ILE A 111 1.91 -4.78 10.73
C ILE A 111 1.42 -5.05 12.15
N SER A 112 1.22 -4.00 12.94
CA SER A 112 0.49 -4.06 14.21
C SER A 112 -0.32 -2.79 14.41
N ALA A 113 -1.32 -2.80 15.30
CA ALA A 113 -2.05 -1.59 15.67
C ALA A 113 -1.15 -0.56 16.38
N SER A 114 -0.03 -1.01 16.95
CA SER A 114 0.96 -0.21 17.69
C SER A 114 2.21 0.16 16.89
N VAL A 115 2.26 -0.17 15.59
CA VAL A 115 3.48 -0.04 14.78
C VAL A 115 4.02 1.39 14.76
N ASP A 116 5.34 1.52 14.82
CA ASP A 116 6.06 2.77 14.61
C ASP A 116 6.22 3.03 13.11
N CYS A 117 5.42 3.96 12.59
CA CYS A 117 5.38 4.30 11.17
C CYS A 117 6.56 5.16 10.69
N SER A 118 7.50 5.54 11.57
CA SER A 118 8.66 6.35 11.19
C SER A 118 9.79 5.54 10.54
N LYS A 119 9.77 4.20 10.68
CA LYS A 119 10.90 3.32 10.32
C LYS A 119 10.78 2.73 8.92
#